data_AF-A0A0F7FI35-F1
#
_entry.id   AF-A0A0F7FI35-F1
#
_cell.length_a   1.000
_cell.length_b   1.000
_cell.length_c   1.000
_cell.angle_alpha   90.00
_cell.angle_beta   90.00
_cell.angle_gamma   90.00
#
_symmetry.space_group_name_H-M   'P 1'
#
loop_
_entity.id
_entity.type
_entity.pdbx_description
1 polymer ?
#
loop_
_entity_poly.entity_id
_entity_poly.type
_entity_poly.pdbx_seq_one_letter_code
_entity_poly.pdbx_strand_id
1 'polypeptide(L)'
;MKARRRRWWVLLLRPVFPPTPSIVVSWFWEGYLALFEKSPDAMLEEEKAGLLNTIFSGNDFKSIKSFCSEKGFTGFLKCLLDASEDQDADIYTRLDLERRVQLYGEKGFVESPIGEVKKKGLSLQIMKVDRYQNISSLELGTLGDQITPYADTRAALLFLLGILSSFSTRVGMDHYFVLSTPSAYGHAEQNPTEYMGFKNVVIRELKEAMDEIGGWMDEYVYLRIIFNSELVRLAKERRGSLKVGSVRFRILRITKEGQTHKVYMDFPLEINLQSKLYENDTLVEEVRESLRSLSCYLSRFMRRNDSKGEGYHAYNAVKKLYMYAETQNPVFWSEYNREISAIRDIVSRDEKILRACKYEFPRLIRVVKEKK
;
A
#
# COMPACT_ATOMS: atom_id res chain seq x y z
N MET A 1 21.07 35.07 18.82
CA MET A 1 20.53 33.88 18.14
C MET A 1 19.20 33.50 18.77
N LYS A 2 18.07 33.91 18.16
CA LYS A 2 16.73 33.57 18.65
C LYS A 2 16.43 32.12 18.29
N ALA A 3 16.33 31.26 19.30
CA ALA A 3 15.73 29.94 19.15
C ALA A 3 14.25 30.12 18.75
N ARG A 4 13.97 30.03 17.44
CA ARG A 4 12.61 29.86 16.92
C ARG A 4 12.10 28.54 17.49
N ARG A 5 11.28 28.61 18.54
CA ARG A 5 10.41 27.51 18.96
C ARG A 5 9.66 27.07 17.70
N ARG A 6 9.97 25.87 17.20
CA ARG A 6 9.21 25.21 16.13
C ARG A 6 7.77 25.10 16.64
N ARG A 7 6.88 25.98 16.18
CA ARG A 7 5.44 25.79 16.32
C ARG A 7 5.13 24.47 15.62
N TRP A 8 4.36 23.63 16.29
CA TRP A 8 3.77 22.47 15.67
C TRP A 8 2.85 22.99 14.56
N TRP A 9 3.29 22.80 13.32
CA TRP A 9 2.46 23.05 12.15
C TRP A 9 1.33 22.03 12.20
N VAL A 10 0.15 22.44 12.64
CA VAL A 10 -1.05 21.60 12.47
C VAL A 10 -1.74 22.15 11.23
N LEU A 11 -1.18 21.82 10.07
CA LEU A 11 -1.84 22.04 8.81
C LEU A 11 -2.94 20.99 8.67
N LEU A 12 -4.21 21.36 8.83
CA LEU A 12 -5.33 20.45 8.64
C LEU A 12 -5.92 20.64 7.23
N LEU A 13 -5.59 19.73 6.32
CA LEU A 13 -6.17 19.67 4.98
C LEU A 13 -7.25 18.59 4.93
N ARG A 14 -8.52 18.97 4.85
CA ARG A 14 -9.64 18.03 4.97
C ARG A 14 -10.35 17.82 3.62
N PRO A 15 -10.44 16.58 3.12
CA PRO A 15 -11.35 16.26 2.02
C PRO A 15 -12.81 16.46 2.45
N VAL A 16 -13.58 17.24 1.71
CA VAL A 16 -15.04 17.45 1.93
C VAL A 16 -15.91 16.68 0.94
N PHE A 17 -15.31 15.73 0.22
CA PHE A 17 -16.00 14.81 -0.69
C PHE A 17 -15.99 13.39 -0.13
N PRO A 18 -17.04 12.59 -0.40
CA PRO A 18 -17.14 11.24 0.16
C PRO A 18 -15.99 10.35 -0.33
N PRO A 19 -15.54 9.40 0.50
CA PRO A 19 -14.61 8.39 0.03
C PRO A 19 -15.23 7.56 -1.10
N THR A 20 -14.44 7.23 -2.12
CA THR A 20 -14.87 6.39 -3.24
C THR A 20 -13.76 5.39 -3.59
N PRO A 21 -14.03 4.33 -4.36
CA PRO A 21 -12.99 3.41 -4.82
C PRO A 21 -11.91 4.03 -5.74
N SER A 22 -12.06 5.31 -6.14
CA SER A 22 -11.13 5.99 -7.04
C SER A 22 -9.79 6.16 -6.35
N ILE A 23 -8.72 5.80 -7.04
CA ILE A 23 -7.36 5.80 -6.49
C ILE A 23 -6.94 7.22 -6.08
N VAL A 24 -7.32 8.22 -6.88
CA VAL A 24 -7.02 9.62 -6.59
C VAL A 24 -7.71 10.05 -5.30
N VAL A 25 -9.00 9.73 -5.16
CA VAL A 25 -9.78 10.02 -3.95
C VAL A 25 -9.20 9.28 -2.74
N SER A 26 -8.84 8.01 -2.88
CA SER A 26 -8.16 7.26 -1.82
C SER A 26 -6.88 7.97 -1.37
N TRP A 27 -6.01 8.43 -2.27
CA TRP A 27 -4.81 9.16 -1.88
C TRP A 27 -5.10 10.48 -1.15
N PHE A 28 -6.15 11.22 -1.51
CA PHE A 28 -6.55 12.39 -0.70
C PHE A 28 -6.89 12.00 0.75
N TRP A 29 -7.66 10.93 0.93
CA TRP A 29 -8.01 10.43 2.26
C TRP A 29 -6.81 9.85 3.01
N GLU A 30 -5.91 9.14 2.34
CA GLU A 30 -4.65 8.65 2.94
C GLU A 30 -3.73 9.79 3.40
N GLY A 31 -3.71 10.90 2.66
CA GLY A 31 -2.97 12.10 3.03
C GLY A 31 -3.58 12.75 4.27
N TYR A 32 -4.91 12.86 4.30
CA TYR A 32 -5.65 13.41 5.43
C TYR A 32 -5.41 12.62 6.71
N LEU A 33 -5.55 11.29 6.65
CA LEU A 33 -5.28 10.42 7.80
C LEU A 33 -3.82 10.50 8.28
N ALA A 34 -2.87 10.63 7.35
CA ALA A 34 -1.46 10.73 7.71
C ALA A 34 -1.12 12.05 8.43
N LEU A 35 -1.79 13.16 8.08
CA LEU A 35 -1.62 14.45 8.78
C LEU A 35 -2.07 14.42 10.24
N PHE A 36 -2.99 13.52 10.62
CA PHE A 36 -3.33 13.31 12.03
C PHE A 36 -2.27 12.56 12.81
N GLU A 37 -1.58 11.61 12.16
CA GLU A 37 -0.58 10.77 12.82
C GLU A 37 0.76 11.50 12.96
N LYS A 38 1.19 12.21 11.91
CA LYS A 38 2.53 12.77 11.81
C LYS A 38 2.49 14.15 11.16
N SER A 39 3.42 15.02 11.54
CA SER A 39 3.65 16.25 10.80
C SER A 39 4.17 15.92 9.38
N PRO A 40 3.91 16.78 8.38
CA PRO A 40 4.43 16.56 7.02
C PRO A 40 5.94 16.32 6.96
N ASP A 41 6.71 17.06 7.77
CA ASP A 41 8.16 16.89 7.87
C ASP A 41 8.57 15.50 8.35
N ALA A 42 7.81 14.91 9.29
CA ALA A 42 8.08 13.57 9.81
C ALA A 42 7.70 12.46 8.83
N MET A 43 6.94 12.77 7.76
CA MET A 43 6.59 11.82 6.71
C MET A 43 7.68 11.72 5.62
N LEU A 44 8.57 12.71 5.53
CA LEU A 44 9.63 12.78 4.52
C LEU A 44 10.80 11.84 4.85
N GLU A 45 10.60 10.54 4.60
CA GLU A 45 11.68 9.55 4.61
C GLU A 45 12.47 9.63 3.29
N GLU A 46 13.76 10.00 3.36
CA GLU A 46 14.58 10.24 2.16
C GLU A 46 14.70 9.02 1.24
N GLU A 47 14.86 7.81 1.81
CA GLU A 47 14.90 6.56 1.04
C GLU A 47 13.61 6.36 0.23
N LYS A 48 12.46 6.52 0.90
CA LYS A 48 11.13 6.37 0.33
C LYS A 48 10.88 7.41 -0.77
N ALA A 49 11.21 8.67 -0.51
CA ALA A 49 11.09 9.75 -1.48
C ALA A 49 12.01 9.53 -2.70
N GLY A 50 13.20 8.97 -2.48
CA GLY A 50 14.13 8.55 -3.53
C GLY A 50 13.50 7.57 -4.52
N LEU A 51 12.76 6.57 -4.02
CA LEU A 51 12.03 5.61 -4.85
C LEU A 51 10.84 6.25 -5.58
N LEU A 52 10.11 7.14 -4.90
CA LEU A 52 8.95 7.83 -5.47
C LEU A 52 9.31 8.81 -6.60
N ASN A 53 10.56 9.30 -6.69
CA ASN A 53 11.03 10.08 -7.85
C ASN A 53 10.75 9.41 -9.19
N THR A 54 10.72 8.08 -9.20
CA THR A 54 10.52 7.29 -10.42
C THR A 54 9.09 7.29 -10.93
N ILE A 55 8.14 7.67 -10.07
CA ILE A 55 6.73 7.86 -10.44
C ILE A 55 6.57 9.08 -11.34
N PHE A 56 7.31 10.16 -11.10
CA PHE A 56 7.16 11.34 -11.95
C PHE A 56 7.67 11.11 -13.38
N SER A 57 6.86 11.55 -14.33
CA SER A 57 7.13 11.53 -15.77
C SER A 57 7.68 12.88 -16.25
N GLY A 58 8.14 12.93 -17.50
CA GLY A 58 8.67 14.16 -18.10
C GLY A 58 7.65 15.31 -18.12
N ASN A 59 6.37 14.99 -18.29
CA ASN A 59 5.29 15.98 -18.25
C ASN A 59 5.03 16.49 -16.83
N ASP A 60 5.21 15.65 -15.81
CA ASP A 60 5.07 16.06 -14.40
C ASP A 60 6.13 17.10 -14.04
N PHE A 61 7.38 16.85 -14.43
CA PHE A 61 8.46 17.80 -14.19
C PHE A 61 8.24 19.16 -14.88
N LYS A 62 7.51 19.22 -16.01
CA LYS A 62 7.13 20.49 -16.63
C LYS A 62 6.12 21.26 -15.77
N SER A 63 5.05 20.58 -15.35
CA SER A 63 4.02 21.15 -14.45
C SER A 63 4.63 21.59 -13.10
N ILE A 64 5.55 20.78 -12.56
CA ILE A 64 6.27 21.08 -11.34
C ILE A 64 7.18 22.29 -11.55
N LYS A 65 7.96 22.33 -12.64
CA LYS A 65 8.93 23.40 -12.90
C LYS A 65 8.29 24.78 -13.09
N SER A 66 7.05 24.84 -13.60
CA SER A 66 6.30 26.10 -13.65
C SER A 66 5.90 26.63 -12.28
N PHE A 67 5.86 25.76 -11.27
CA PHE A 67 5.49 26.12 -9.90
C PHE A 67 6.71 26.26 -8.99
N CYS A 68 7.68 25.34 -9.11
CA CYS A 68 8.85 25.25 -8.27
C CYS A 68 10.12 24.93 -9.05
N SER A 69 11.23 25.56 -8.67
CA SER A 69 12.54 25.29 -9.28
C SER A 69 13.23 24.02 -8.75
N GLU A 70 12.76 23.50 -7.62
CA GLU A 70 13.32 22.33 -6.95
C GLU A 70 13.12 21.04 -7.75
N LYS A 71 14.10 20.14 -7.65
CA LYS A 71 14.09 18.85 -8.37
C LYS A 71 13.70 17.70 -7.44
N GLY A 72 12.99 16.72 -8.02
CA GLY A 72 12.61 15.50 -7.33
C GLY A 72 11.41 15.67 -6.39
N PHE A 73 10.95 14.55 -5.86
CA PHE A 73 9.76 14.41 -5.02
C PHE A 73 9.89 15.21 -3.73
N THR A 74 11.00 15.06 -3.00
CA THR A 74 11.22 15.78 -1.74
C THR A 74 11.26 17.29 -1.96
N GLY A 75 11.98 17.75 -2.98
CA GLY A 75 12.08 19.17 -3.31
C GLY A 75 10.73 19.76 -3.68
N PHE A 76 9.96 19.05 -4.52
CA PHE A 76 8.61 19.47 -4.88
C PHE A 76 7.66 19.51 -3.67
N LEU A 77 7.68 18.47 -2.81
CA LEU A 77 6.82 18.43 -1.62
C LEU A 77 7.13 19.57 -0.65
N LYS A 78 8.42 19.85 -0.40
CA LYS A 78 8.85 21.00 0.42
C LYS A 78 8.34 22.32 -0.15
N CYS A 79 8.41 22.48 -1.46
CA CYS A 79 7.91 23.68 -2.13
C CYS A 79 6.40 23.87 -1.97
N LEU A 80 5.63 22.78 -2.03
CA LEU A 80 4.19 22.81 -1.77
C LEU A 80 3.88 23.10 -0.30
N LEU A 81 4.68 22.55 0.63
CA LEU A 81 4.57 22.85 2.06
C LEU A 81 4.82 24.33 2.35
N ASP A 82 5.91 24.88 1.82
CA ASP A 82 6.27 26.30 1.97
C ASP A 82 5.18 27.21 1.36
N ALA A 83 4.58 26.80 0.24
CA ALA A 83 3.55 27.56 -0.46
C ALA A 83 2.14 27.43 0.15
N SER A 84 1.88 26.45 1.01
CA SER A 84 0.52 26.22 1.54
C SER A 84 0.16 27.14 2.73
N GLU A 85 1.16 27.77 3.36
CA GLU A 85 1.08 28.52 4.63
C GLU A 85 0.48 27.68 5.79
N ASP A 86 0.75 27.96 7.08
CA ASP A 86 0.10 27.24 8.20
C ASP A 86 -1.35 27.71 8.39
N GLN A 87 -2.19 27.35 7.43
CA GLN A 87 -3.63 27.56 7.46
C GLN A 87 -4.37 26.28 7.06
N ASP A 88 -5.38 25.94 7.86
CA ASP A 88 -6.29 24.85 7.56
C ASP A 88 -7.09 25.14 6.28
N ALA A 89 -7.41 24.09 5.54
CA ALA A 89 -8.18 24.21 4.32
C ALA A 89 -9.06 22.98 4.07
N ASP A 90 -10.28 23.25 3.64
CA ASP A 90 -11.17 22.22 3.09
C ASP A 90 -10.89 22.04 1.59
N ILE A 91 -10.70 20.79 1.19
CA ILE A 91 -10.43 20.38 -0.18
C ILE A 91 -11.70 19.83 -0.81
N TYR A 92 -12.24 20.58 -1.76
CA TYR A 92 -13.43 20.28 -2.54
C TYR A 92 -13.08 19.57 -3.85
N THR A 93 -14.10 19.00 -4.50
CA THR A 93 -13.98 18.47 -5.87
C THR A 93 -15.14 18.94 -6.74
N ARG A 94 -14.86 19.14 -8.03
CA ARG A 94 -15.86 19.38 -9.08
C ARG A 94 -15.50 18.55 -10.31
N LEU A 95 -16.47 17.82 -10.83
CA LEU A 95 -16.37 17.15 -12.12
C LEU A 95 -17.13 17.95 -13.18
N ASP A 96 -16.43 18.29 -14.26
CA ASP A 96 -16.99 18.93 -15.45
C ASP A 96 -16.86 17.94 -16.62
N LEU A 97 -17.96 17.28 -16.95
CA LEU A 97 -18.00 16.25 -17.98
C LEU A 97 -17.91 16.82 -19.40
N GLU A 98 -18.50 18.01 -19.63
CA GLU A 98 -18.45 18.68 -20.94
C GLU A 98 -17.01 19.01 -21.33
N ARG A 99 -16.24 19.51 -20.37
CA ARG A 99 -14.84 19.88 -20.57
C ARG A 99 -13.86 18.77 -20.22
N ARG A 100 -14.36 17.65 -19.69
CA ARG A 100 -13.58 16.45 -19.30
C ARG A 100 -12.48 16.79 -18.31
N VAL A 101 -12.85 17.58 -17.30
CA VAL A 101 -11.93 18.07 -16.27
C VAL A 101 -12.46 17.70 -14.90
N GLN A 102 -11.57 17.25 -14.02
CA GLN A 102 -11.86 17.08 -12.61
C GLN A 102 -10.97 18.02 -11.79
N LEU A 103 -11.56 18.73 -10.85
CA LEU A 103 -10.87 19.71 -10.03
C LEU A 103 -10.80 19.24 -8.60
N TYR A 104 -9.67 19.53 -7.95
CA TYR A 104 -9.46 19.33 -6.52
C TYR A 104 -8.81 20.58 -5.94
N GLY A 105 -9.32 21.09 -4.83
CA GLY A 105 -8.74 22.29 -4.24
C GLY A 105 -9.70 23.02 -3.32
N GLU A 106 -9.26 24.18 -2.86
CA GLU A 106 -10.10 25.10 -2.11
C GLU A 106 -11.30 25.55 -2.94
N LYS A 107 -12.36 25.98 -2.25
CA LYS A 107 -13.62 26.37 -2.87
C LYS A 107 -13.43 27.36 -4.02
N GLY A 108 -12.61 28.39 -3.84
CA GLY A 108 -12.33 29.39 -4.88
C GLY A 108 -11.66 28.81 -6.13
N PHE A 109 -10.75 27.85 -5.98
CA PHE A 109 -10.13 27.15 -7.11
C PHE A 109 -11.15 26.28 -7.86
N VAL A 110 -11.95 25.52 -7.12
CA VAL A 110 -12.93 24.60 -7.68
C VAL A 110 -14.07 25.33 -8.38
N GLU A 111 -14.45 26.52 -7.91
CA GLU A 111 -15.48 27.36 -8.54
C GLU A 111 -14.96 28.18 -9.73
N SER A 112 -13.64 28.36 -9.86
CA SER A 112 -13.02 29.18 -10.92
C SER A 112 -13.31 28.67 -12.35
N PRO A 113 -13.26 29.56 -13.36
CA PRO A 113 -13.36 29.16 -14.77
C PRO A 113 -12.23 28.18 -15.15
N ILE A 114 -12.57 27.12 -15.90
CA ILE A 114 -11.59 26.09 -16.31
C ILE A 114 -10.36 26.67 -17.04
N GLY A 115 -10.54 27.75 -17.81
CA GLY A 115 -9.42 28.42 -18.49
C GLY A 115 -8.36 28.99 -17.53
N GLU A 116 -8.76 29.41 -16.33
CA GLU A 116 -7.83 29.88 -15.29
C GLU A 116 -7.21 28.70 -14.55
N VAL A 117 -8.02 27.68 -14.25
CA VAL A 117 -7.55 26.46 -13.59
C VAL A 117 -6.47 25.77 -14.42
N LYS A 118 -6.62 25.68 -15.74
CA LYS A 118 -5.58 25.10 -16.61
C LYS A 118 -4.25 25.85 -16.59
N LYS A 119 -4.24 27.14 -16.21
CA LYS A 119 -3.02 27.97 -16.15
C LYS A 119 -2.31 27.86 -14.80
N LYS A 120 -3.07 27.69 -13.71
CA LYS A 120 -2.55 27.73 -12.34
C LYS A 120 -2.53 26.37 -11.62
N GLY A 121 -3.37 25.44 -12.07
CA GLY A 121 -3.54 24.14 -11.46
C GLY A 121 -2.44 23.15 -11.86
N LEU A 122 -2.05 22.31 -10.91
CA LEU A 122 -1.12 21.21 -11.08
C LEU A 122 -1.85 19.99 -11.65
N SER A 123 -1.34 19.44 -12.75
CA SER A 123 -1.84 18.18 -13.32
C SER A 123 -0.70 17.18 -13.40
N LEU A 124 -0.77 16.15 -12.56
CA LEU A 124 0.22 15.08 -12.48
C LEU A 124 -0.30 13.82 -13.20
N GLN A 125 0.56 13.11 -13.91
CA GLN A 125 0.24 11.86 -14.63
C GLN A 125 -0.18 10.75 -13.66
N ILE A 126 0.36 10.74 -12.44
CA ILE A 126 -0.06 9.78 -11.42
C ILE A 126 -1.51 10.01 -10.96
N MET A 127 -2.03 11.24 -11.03
CA MET A 127 -3.46 11.51 -10.81
C MET A 127 -4.34 10.98 -11.96
N LYS A 128 -3.73 10.65 -13.11
CA LYS A 128 -4.41 10.09 -14.29
C LYS A 128 -4.32 8.57 -14.38
N VAL A 129 -3.77 7.92 -13.34
CA VAL A 129 -3.73 6.45 -13.20
C VAL A 129 -5.11 5.82 -13.39
N ASP A 130 -6.12 6.55 -12.94
CA ASP A 130 -7.49 6.08 -12.92
C ASP A 130 -8.15 6.34 -14.29
N ARG A 131 -8.05 5.38 -15.21
CA ARG A 131 -8.88 5.38 -16.44
C ARG A 131 -10.37 5.12 -16.13
N TYR A 132 -10.70 4.76 -14.89
CA TYR A 132 -12.02 4.35 -14.45
C TYR A 132 -12.37 5.06 -13.14
N GLN A 133 -12.53 6.38 -13.19
CA GLN A 133 -12.84 7.28 -12.07
C GLN A 133 -14.20 7.00 -11.38
N ASN A 134 -14.59 5.74 -11.19
CA ASN A 134 -15.91 5.25 -10.80
C ASN A 134 -17.06 5.72 -11.69
N ILE A 135 -16.74 6.14 -12.91
CA ILE A 135 -17.74 6.37 -13.93
C ILE A 135 -17.34 5.49 -15.09
N SER A 136 -18.19 4.52 -15.41
CA SER A 136 -17.86 3.60 -16.49
C SER A 136 -17.79 4.42 -17.77
N SER A 137 -16.76 4.16 -18.60
CA SER A 137 -16.63 4.80 -19.91
C SER A 137 -17.86 4.57 -20.80
N LEU A 138 -18.65 3.53 -20.47
CA LEU A 138 -19.96 3.23 -21.04
C LEU A 138 -21.06 4.18 -20.55
N GLU A 139 -21.06 4.57 -19.27
CA GLU A 139 -22.08 5.46 -18.67
C GLU A 139 -21.94 6.91 -19.15
N LEU A 140 -20.73 7.34 -19.51
CA LEU A 140 -20.45 8.69 -20.03
C LEU A 140 -20.27 8.78 -21.54
N GLY A 141 -20.32 7.65 -22.26
CA GLY A 141 -19.94 7.61 -23.68
C GLY A 141 -18.49 8.02 -23.94
N THR A 142 -17.61 7.96 -22.92
CA THR A 142 -16.20 8.36 -22.97
C THR A 142 -15.27 7.18 -23.26
N LEU A 143 -15.74 6.15 -23.97
CA LEU A 143 -14.90 5.04 -24.44
C LEU A 143 -13.76 5.59 -25.33
N GLY A 144 -12.61 5.85 -24.70
CA GLY A 144 -11.41 6.40 -25.36
C GLY A 144 -10.98 7.80 -24.88
N ASP A 145 -11.79 8.49 -24.07
CA ASP A 145 -11.54 9.88 -23.67
C ASP A 145 -11.06 10.00 -22.22
N GLN A 146 -10.01 10.81 -22.00
CA GLN A 146 -9.36 10.95 -20.69
C GLN A 146 -9.85 12.20 -19.95
N ILE A 147 -10.37 12.02 -18.74
CA ILE A 147 -10.62 13.13 -17.80
C ILE A 147 -9.28 13.63 -17.26
N THR A 148 -9.05 14.94 -17.34
CA THR A 148 -7.80 15.54 -16.84
C THR A 148 -8.03 16.14 -15.45
N PRO A 149 -7.37 15.60 -14.40
CA PRO A 149 -7.43 16.17 -13.07
C PRO A 149 -6.49 17.38 -12.94
N TYR A 150 -6.96 18.40 -12.24
CA TYR A 150 -6.17 19.55 -11.79
C TYR A 150 -6.34 19.74 -10.29
N ALA A 151 -5.24 20.00 -9.61
CA ALA A 151 -5.20 20.33 -8.19
C ALA A 151 -4.63 21.73 -7.97
N ASP A 152 -5.10 22.48 -6.99
CA ASP A 152 -4.33 23.61 -6.46
C ASP A 152 -3.17 23.14 -5.57
N THR A 153 -2.41 24.09 -5.00
CA THR A 153 -1.25 23.79 -4.15
C THR A 153 -1.60 22.88 -2.98
N ARG A 154 -2.68 23.18 -2.24
CA ARG A 154 -3.06 22.46 -1.02
C ARG A 154 -3.59 21.07 -1.34
N ALA A 155 -4.42 20.94 -2.37
CA ALA A 155 -4.86 19.64 -2.86
C ALA A 155 -3.67 18.79 -3.36
N ALA A 156 -2.75 19.38 -4.12
CA ALA A 156 -1.57 18.66 -4.60
C ALA A 156 -0.70 18.18 -3.44
N LEU A 157 -0.51 19.00 -2.40
CA LEU A 157 0.19 18.60 -1.19
C LEU A 157 -0.48 17.42 -0.51
N LEU A 158 -1.79 17.52 -0.23
CA LEU A 158 -2.56 16.47 0.43
C LEU A 158 -2.49 15.15 -0.35
N PHE A 159 -2.64 15.23 -1.67
CA PHE A 159 -2.54 14.09 -2.58
C PHE A 159 -1.16 13.41 -2.51
N LEU A 160 -0.06 14.18 -2.57
CA LEU A 160 1.29 13.62 -2.52
C LEU A 160 1.63 13.03 -1.15
N LEU A 161 1.13 13.62 -0.06
CA LEU A 161 1.24 13.04 1.28
C LEU A 161 0.50 11.69 1.34
N GLY A 162 -0.61 11.54 0.64
CA GLY A 162 -1.30 10.27 0.49
C GLY A 162 -0.52 9.22 -0.30
N ILE A 163 0.11 9.61 -1.40
CA ILE A 163 1.04 8.72 -2.14
C ILE A 163 2.17 8.28 -1.20
N LEU A 164 2.76 9.22 -0.47
CA LEU A 164 3.86 8.95 0.44
C LEU A 164 3.43 8.04 1.61
N SER A 165 2.25 8.26 2.19
CA SER A 165 1.75 7.49 3.34
C SER A 165 1.29 6.08 2.96
N SER A 166 0.94 5.84 1.70
CA SER A 166 0.49 4.54 1.21
C SER A 166 1.55 3.71 0.50
N PHE A 167 2.63 4.34 0.00
CA PHE A 167 3.68 3.61 -0.71
C PHE A 167 4.39 2.60 0.20
N SER A 168 4.59 1.39 -0.32
CA SER A 168 5.27 0.30 0.38
C SER A 168 6.64 0.01 -0.22
N THR A 169 6.67 -0.49 -1.45
CA THR A 169 7.91 -0.90 -2.10
C THR A 169 7.84 -0.76 -3.63
N ARG A 170 8.98 -0.94 -4.28
CA ARG A 170 9.13 -1.00 -5.72
C ARG A 170 9.87 -2.27 -6.11
N VAL A 171 9.30 -3.04 -7.04
CA VAL A 171 9.96 -4.21 -7.65
C VAL A 171 10.03 -3.99 -9.15
N GLY A 172 11.24 -3.80 -9.68
CA GLY A 172 11.43 -3.48 -11.10
C GLY A 172 10.78 -2.14 -11.48
N MET A 173 9.73 -2.18 -12.30
CA MET A 173 8.96 -0.98 -12.71
C MET A 173 7.62 -0.84 -11.98
N ASP A 174 7.32 -1.78 -11.08
CA ASP A 174 6.06 -1.83 -10.36
C ASP A 174 6.20 -1.15 -9.00
N HIS A 175 5.25 -0.26 -8.69
CA HIS A 175 5.09 0.42 -7.42
C HIS A 175 3.90 -0.16 -6.67
N TYR A 176 4.11 -0.48 -5.40
CA TYR A 176 3.09 -1.08 -4.55
C TYR A 176 2.61 -0.09 -3.49
N PHE A 177 1.29 0.02 -3.34
CA PHE A 177 0.65 0.92 -2.39
C PHE A 177 -0.35 0.16 -1.53
N VAL A 178 -0.47 0.53 -0.26
CA VAL A 178 -1.47 0.03 0.67
C VAL A 178 -2.43 1.16 0.98
N LEU A 179 -3.68 1.03 0.53
CA LEU A 179 -4.75 2.00 0.72
C LEU A 179 -5.82 1.44 1.64
N SER A 180 -6.50 2.29 2.39
CA SER A 180 -7.72 1.93 3.11
C SER A 180 -8.86 1.70 2.12
N THR A 181 -9.79 0.79 2.43
CA THR A 181 -11.01 0.68 1.62
C THR A 181 -11.95 1.87 1.85
N PRO A 182 -12.80 2.25 0.86
CA PRO A 182 -13.77 3.33 1.02
C PRO A 182 -14.65 3.19 2.27
N SER A 183 -15.07 1.96 2.57
CA SER A 183 -15.88 1.62 3.75
C SER A 183 -15.16 1.84 5.08
N ALA A 184 -13.83 1.89 5.09
CA ALA A 184 -13.05 2.00 6.31
C ALA A 184 -12.77 3.44 6.73
N TYR A 185 -12.86 4.42 5.81
CA TYR A 185 -12.48 5.81 6.11
C TYR A 185 -13.31 6.46 7.22
N GLY A 186 -14.60 6.14 7.34
CA GLY A 186 -15.41 6.68 8.44
C GLY A 186 -14.91 6.23 9.83
N HIS A 187 -14.44 4.99 9.95
CA HIS A 187 -13.82 4.49 11.18
C HIS A 187 -12.39 4.99 11.36
N ALA A 188 -11.63 5.09 10.27
CA ALA A 188 -10.27 5.60 10.28
C ALA A 188 -10.22 7.10 10.67
N GLU A 189 -11.18 7.91 10.23
CA GLU A 189 -11.29 9.32 10.64
C GLU A 189 -11.54 9.46 12.15
N GLN A 190 -12.30 8.53 12.75
CA GLN A 190 -12.55 8.51 14.19
C GLN A 190 -11.35 7.99 15.01
N ASN A 191 -10.51 7.13 14.41
CA ASN A 191 -9.38 6.47 15.08
C ASN A 191 -8.14 6.44 14.16
N PRO A 192 -7.60 7.61 13.76
CA PRO A 192 -6.58 7.68 12.71
C PRO A 192 -5.28 7.01 13.12
N THR A 193 -4.84 7.22 14.37
CA THR A 193 -3.60 6.65 14.90
C THR A 193 -3.62 5.13 14.90
N GLU A 194 -4.71 4.51 15.36
CA GLU A 194 -4.87 3.06 15.36
C GLU A 194 -4.86 2.51 13.94
N TYR A 195 -5.66 3.09 13.05
CA TYR A 195 -5.82 2.60 11.68
C TYR A 195 -4.52 2.73 10.88
N MET A 196 -3.84 3.87 11.01
CA MET A 196 -2.51 4.09 10.44
C MET A 196 -1.47 3.15 11.06
N GLY A 197 -1.59 2.83 12.35
CA GLY A 197 -0.77 1.81 13.01
C GLY A 197 -0.85 0.46 12.30
N PHE A 198 -2.05 -0.07 12.05
CA PHE A 198 -2.23 -1.30 11.26
C PHE A 198 -1.63 -1.16 9.86
N LYS A 199 -1.96 -0.07 9.15
CA LYS A 199 -1.48 0.17 7.78
C LYS A 199 0.05 0.20 7.70
N ASN A 200 0.71 0.84 8.66
CA ASN A 200 2.16 0.97 8.70
C ASN A 200 2.86 -0.39 8.88
N VAL A 201 2.27 -1.30 9.67
CA VAL A 201 2.79 -2.68 9.78
C VAL A 201 2.57 -3.44 8.47
N VAL A 202 1.38 -3.33 7.85
CA VAL A 202 1.10 -3.95 6.54
C VAL A 202 2.08 -3.46 5.47
N ILE A 203 2.35 -2.15 5.42
CA ILE A 203 3.30 -1.54 4.48
C ILE A 203 4.70 -2.13 4.64
N ARG A 204 5.18 -2.27 5.88
CA ARG A 204 6.50 -2.84 6.18
C ARG A 204 6.56 -4.32 5.85
N GLU A 205 5.58 -5.10 6.29
CA GLU A 205 5.53 -6.54 6.03
C GLU A 205 5.42 -6.85 4.54
N LEU A 206 4.66 -6.04 3.79
CA LEU A 206 4.60 -6.15 2.34
C LEU A 206 5.97 -5.92 1.69
N LYS A 207 6.71 -4.88 2.11
CA LYS A 207 8.08 -4.64 1.60
C LYS A 207 8.98 -5.84 1.88
N GLU A 208 9.01 -6.31 3.13
CA GLU A 208 9.82 -7.45 3.54
C GLU A 208 9.47 -8.73 2.77
N ALA A 209 8.19 -9.09 2.68
CA ALA A 209 7.74 -10.28 1.96
C ALA A 209 8.14 -10.25 0.48
N MET A 210 7.98 -9.09 -0.17
CA MET A 210 8.33 -8.90 -1.58
C MET A 210 9.84 -8.96 -1.83
N ASP A 211 10.63 -8.36 -0.93
CA ASP A 211 12.10 -8.36 -1.02
C ASP A 211 12.65 -9.78 -0.82
N GLU A 212 12.07 -10.55 0.11
CA GLU A 212 12.45 -11.94 0.40
C GLU A 212 12.24 -12.88 -0.79
N ILE A 213 11.07 -12.84 -1.45
CA ILE A 213 10.79 -13.71 -2.60
C ILE A 213 11.24 -13.10 -3.94
N GLY A 214 11.49 -11.80 -3.99
CA GLY A 214 11.90 -11.06 -5.18
C GLY A 214 10.80 -10.90 -6.23
N GLY A 215 9.53 -10.84 -5.82
CA GLY A 215 8.37 -10.78 -6.70
C GLY A 215 7.05 -10.80 -5.93
N TRP A 216 5.92 -10.85 -6.65
CA TRP A 216 4.58 -10.91 -6.07
C TRP A 216 4.00 -12.33 -6.10
N MET A 217 3.50 -12.80 -4.96
CA MET A 217 2.69 -14.03 -4.84
C MET A 217 1.59 -13.77 -3.82
N ASP A 218 0.32 -13.76 -4.28
CA ASP A 218 -0.85 -13.38 -3.49
C ASP A 218 -0.90 -14.11 -2.15
N GLU A 219 -0.82 -15.45 -2.18
CA GLU A 219 -0.95 -16.28 -0.98
C GLU A 219 0.19 -16.04 0.01
N TYR A 220 1.42 -15.84 -0.48
CA TYR A 220 2.57 -15.60 0.38
C TYR A 220 2.45 -14.26 1.10
N VAL A 221 2.16 -13.20 0.34
CA VAL A 221 2.00 -11.84 0.86
C VAL A 221 0.86 -11.79 1.88
N TYR A 222 -0.29 -12.38 1.54
CA TYR A 222 -1.43 -12.44 2.44
C TYR A 222 -1.07 -13.13 3.76
N LEU A 223 -0.47 -14.33 3.70
CA LEU A 223 -0.11 -15.10 4.89
C LEU A 223 0.94 -14.38 5.74
N ARG A 224 1.94 -13.75 5.12
CA ARG A 224 2.95 -12.95 5.83
C ARG A 224 2.32 -11.81 6.62
N ILE A 225 1.32 -11.15 6.05
CA ILE A 225 0.62 -10.04 6.71
C ILE A 225 -0.26 -10.54 7.86
N ILE A 226 -1.13 -11.53 7.64
CA ILE A 226 -2.08 -11.96 8.68
C ILE A 226 -1.40 -12.68 9.86
N PHE A 227 -0.27 -13.35 9.61
CA PHE A 227 0.53 -14.01 10.64
C PHE A 227 1.71 -13.14 11.13
N ASN A 228 1.69 -11.83 10.85
CA ASN A 228 2.61 -10.91 11.47
C ASN A 228 2.22 -10.72 12.95
N SER A 229 3.13 -11.05 13.85
CA SER A 229 2.88 -11.05 15.30
C SER A 229 2.57 -9.66 15.86
N GLU A 230 3.12 -8.61 15.28
CA GLU A 230 2.82 -7.24 15.67
C GLU A 230 1.39 -6.86 15.27
N LEU A 231 0.94 -7.24 14.07
CA LEU A 231 -0.46 -7.06 13.65
C LEU A 231 -1.41 -7.85 14.54
N VAL A 232 -1.09 -9.11 14.86
CA VAL A 232 -1.89 -9.94 15.76
C VAL A 232 -1.98 -9.33 17.16
N ARG A 233 -0.86 -8.84 17.69
CA ARG A 233 -0.82 -8.14 18.98
C ARG A 233 -1.68 -6.87 18.95
N LEU A 234 -1.53 -6.04 17.92
CA LEU A 234 -2.37 -4.85 17.73
C LEU A 234 -3.85 -5.22 17.64
N ALA A 235 -4.20 -6.29 16.92
CA ALA A 235 -5.56 -6.78 16.81
C ALA A 235 -6.13 -7.17 18.18
N LYS A 236 -5.36 -7.90 19.01
CA LYS A 236 -5.76 -8.28 20.37
C LYS A 236 -5.95 -7.08 21.28
N GLU A 237 -4.97 -6.17 21.32
CA GLU A 237 -4.99 -4.98 22.18
C GLU A 237 -6.12 -4.01 21.83
N ARG A 238 -6.48 -3.91 20.54
CA ARG A 238 -7.43 -2.92 20.01
C ARG A 238 -8.80 -3.48 19.66
N ARG A 239 -9.05 -4.77 19.91
CA ARG A 239 -10.34 -5.44 19.65
C ARG A 239 -11.52 -4.72 20.31
N GLY A 240 -11.30 -4.18 21.52
CA GLY A 240 -12.33 -3.43 22.26
C GLY A 240 -12.48 -1.97 21.84
N SER A 241 -11.42 -1.33 21.35
CA SER A 241 -11.40 0.11 21.08
C SER A 241 -11.95 0.46 19.71
N LEU A 242 -11.60 -0.30 18.66
CA LEU A 242 -12.04 0.02 17.30
C LEU A 242 -13.51 -0.30 17.05
N LYS A 243 -14.14 -1.15 17.88
CA LYS A 243 -15.53 -1.66 17.70
C LYS A 243 -15.84 -2.22 16.31
N VAL A 244 -14.82 -2.50 15.50
CA VAL A 244 -14.92 -3.12 14.17
C VAL A 244 -14.46 -4.57 14.25
N GLY A 245 -15.12 -5.45 13.51
CA GLY A 245 -14.71 -6.85 13.39
C GLY A 245 -13.45 -7.06 12.56
N SER A 246 -13.16 -6.13 11.64
CA SER A 246 -12.02 -6.22 10.74
C SER A 246 -11.47 -4.86 10.30
N VAL A 247 -10.21 -4.86 9.88
CA VAL A 247 -9.55 -3.73 9.21
C VAL A 247 -9.34 -4.13 7.75
N ARG A 248 -9.70 -3.25 6.81
CA ARG A 248 -9.70 -3.56 5.37
C ARG A 248 -8.84 -2.59 4.57
N PHE A 249 -7.87 -3.14 3.85
CA PHE A 249 -6.99 -2.43 2.96
C PHE A 249 -7.14 -2.95 1.51
N ARG A 250 -6.53 -2.23 0.57
CA ARG A 250 -6.32 -2.62 -0.82
C ARG A 250 -4.84 -2.46 -1.11
N ILE A 251 -4.23 -3.48 -1.69
CA ILE A 251 -2.86 -3.44 -2.18
C ILE A 251 -2.91 -3.21 -3.69
N LEU A 252 -2.44 -2.05 -4.12
CA LEU A 252 -2.38 -1.69 -5.54
C LEU A 252 -1.00 -1.96 -6.11
N ARG A 253 -0.95 -2.53 -7.33
CA ARG A 253 0.25 -2.53 -8.17
C ARG A 253 0.06 -1.56 -9.32
N ILE A 254 0.89 -0.53 -9.35
CA ILE A 254 0.90 0.48 -10.41
C ILE A 254 2.22 0.39 -11.16
N THR A 255 2.16 0.30 -12.48
CA THR A 255 3.35 0.23 -13.34
C THR A 255 3.42 1.47 -14.21
N LYS A 256 4.62 2.03 -14.35
CA LYS A 256 4.88 3.15 -15.26
C LYS A 256 5.15 2.64 -16.67
N GLU A 257 4.41 3.17 -17.64
CA GLU A 257 4.55 2.87 -19.07
C GLU A 257 4.71 4.16 -19.87
N GLY A 258 5.96 4.46 -20.25
CA GLY A 258 6.31 5.70 -20.90
C GLY A 258 5.99 6.91 -20.02
N GLN A 259 5.00 7.70 -20.42
CA GLN A 259 4.52 8.89 -19.69
C GLN A 259 3.23 8.63 -18.90
N THR A 260 2.75 7.39 -18.88
CA THR A 260 1.48 7.02 -18.24
C THR A 260 1.72 6.00 -17.13
N HIS A 261 0.71 5.81 -16.30
CA HIS A 261 0.70 4.82 -15.25
C HIS A 261 -0.54 3.95 -15.40
N LYS A 262 -0.40 2.65 -15.13
CA LYS A 262 -1.49 1.68 -15.21
C LYS A 262 -1.60 0.89 -13.93
N VAL A 263 -2.83 0.65 -13.50
CA VAL A 263 -3.14 -0.28 -12.41
C VAL A 263 -3.20 -1.68 -12.99
N TYR A 264 -2.37 -2.57 -12.47
CA TYR A 264 -2.29 -3.96 -12.91
C TYR A 264 -2.79 -4.95 -11.86
N MET A 265 -3.06 -4.47 -10.65
CA MET A 265 -3.57 -5.27 -9.55
C MET A 265 -4.23 -4.36 -8.54
N ASP A 266 -5.34 -4.85 -8.00
CA ASP A 266 -6.06 -4.28 -6.88
C ASP A 266 -6.49 -5.43 -5.98
N PHE A 267 -5.61 -5.77 -5.03
CA PHE A 267 -5.78 -6.93 -4.18
C PHE A 267 -6.45 -6.51 -2.85
N PRO A 268 -7.66 -7.01 -2.55
CA PRO A 268 -8.31 -6.71 -1.28
C PRO A 268 -7.62 -7.46 -0.14
N LEU A 269 -7.35 -6.77 0.96
CA LEU A 269 -6.80 -7.35 2.18
C LEU A 269 -7.74 -7.08 3.35
N GLU A 270 -8.31 -8.13 3.94
CA GLU A 270 -9.10 -8.04 5.16
C GLU A 270 -8.38 -8.75 6.31
N ILE A 271 -8.13 -8.00 7.39
CA ILE A 271 -7.56 -8.51 8.63
C ILE A 271 -8.72 -8.64 9.62
N ASN A 272 -9.20 -9.86 9.81
CA ASN A 272 -10.24 -10.16 10.78
C ASN A 272 -9.67 -10.14 12.21
N LEU A 273 -10.00 -9.10 12.98
CA LEU A 273 -9.48 -8.89 14.34
C LEU A 273 -10.00 -9.94 15.35
N GLN A 274 -10.97 -10.76 14.94
CA GLN A 274 -11.61 -11.79 15.75
C GLN A 274 -11.28 -13.22 15.28
N SER A 275 -10.29 -13.38 14.40
CA SER A 275 -9.90 -14.70 13.89
C SER A 275 -9.43 -15.62 15.04
N LYS A 276 -9.96 -16.85 15.06
CA LYS A 276 -9.51 -17.89 16.00
C LYS A 276 -8.04 -18.24 15.84
N LEU A 277 -7.48 -18.04 14.64
CA LEU A 277 -6.06 -18.26 14.36
C LEU A 277 -5.16 -17.39 15.25
N TYR A 278 -5.68 -16.24 15.69
CA TYR A 278 -4.93 -15.31 16.54
C TYR A 278 -4.95 -15.70 18.01
N GLU A 279 -5.82 -16.61 18.45
CA GLU A 279 -5.89 -17.03 19.86
C GLU A 279 -4.64 -17.79 20.30
N ASN A 280 -3.94 -18.43 19.37
CA ASN A 280 -2.73 -19.20 19.62
C ASN A 280 -1.47 -18.47 19.13
N ASP A 281 -0.80 -17.73 20.01
CA ASP A 281 0.44 -17.00 19.68
C ASP A 281 1.57 -17.93 19.21
N THR A 282 1.62 -19.17 19.73
CA THR A 282 2.64 -20.14 19.30
C THR A 282 2.43 -20.52 17.85
N LEU A 283 1.17 -20.77 17.44
CA LEU A 283 0.84 -21.06 16.05
C LEU A 283 1.23 -19.92 15.13
N VAL A 284 0.91 -18.67 15.50
CA VAL A 284 1.26 -17.47 14.72
C VAL A 284 2.77 -17.40 14.48
N GLU A 285 3.56 -17.56 15.54
CA GLU A 285 5.02 -17.54 15.43
C GLU A 285 5.57 -18.70 14.60
N GLU A 286 5.08 -19.93 14.81
CA GLU A 286 5.56 -21.08 14.04
C GLU A 286 5.23 -20.95 12.54
N VAL A 287 4.04 -20.44 12.20
CA VAL A 287 3.65 -20.16 10.81
C VAL A 287 4.55 -19.07 10.21
N ARG A 288 4.74 -17.95 10.93
CA ARG A 288 5.59 -16.83 10.50
C ARG A 288 7.02 -17.29 10.21
N GLU A 289 7.60 -18.05 11.13
CA GLU A 289 8.96 -18.58 10.99
C GLU A 289 9.06 -19.61 9.86
N SER A 290 8.02 -20.43 9.65
CA SER A 290 8.03 -21.36 8.53
C SER A 290 7.93 -20.65 7.18
N LEU A 291 7.05 -19.65 7.04
CA LEU A 291 6.98 -18.80 5.83
C LEU A 291 8.31 -18.11 5.51
N ARG A 292 9.02 -17.62 6.53
CA ARG A 292 10.38 -17.09 6.38
C ARG A 292 11.34 -18.13 5.83
N SER A 293 11.34 -19.34 6.41
CA SER A 293 12.20 -20.44 5.95
C SER A 293 11.89 -20.90 4.52
N LEU A 294 10.67 -20.67 4.03
CA LEU A 294 10.25 -20.97 2.66
C LEU A 294 10.66 -19.92 1.63
N SER A 295 10.94 -18.69 2.07
CA SER A 295 11.15 -17.53 1.19
C SER A 295 12.22 -17.76 0.13
N CYS A 296 13.37 -18.33 0.50
CA CYS A 296 14.46 -18.61 -0.44
C CYS A 296 14.04 -19.61 -1.53
N TYR A 297 13.35 -20.69 -1.16
CA TYR A 297 12.88 -21.72 -2.08
C TYR A 297 11.80 -21.16 -3.02
N LEU A 298 10.88 -20.37 -2.47
CA LEU A 298 9.89 -19.63 -3.27
C LEU A 298 10.57 -18.66 -4.24
N SER A 299 11.57 -17.91 -3.80
CA SER A 299 12.30 -16.99 -4.67
C SER A 299 12.93 -17.70 -5.86
N ARG A 300 13.48 -18.89 -5.64
CA ARG A 300 14.03 -19.74 -6.71
C ARG A 300 12.95 -20.15 -7.71
N PHE A 301 11.76 -20.55 -7.24
CA PHE A 301 10.60 -20.83 -8.11
C PHE A 301 10.20 -19.61 -8.94
N MET A 302 10.02 -18.45 -8.28
CA MET A 302 9.61 -17.20 -8.92
C MET A 302 10.60 -16.74 -9.99
N ARG A 303 11.90 -17.00 -9.78
CA ARG A 303 12.99 -16.69 -10.72
C ARG A 303 13.23 -17.78 -11.77
N ARG A 304 12.39 -18.82 -11.82
CA ARG A 304 12.54 -19.98 -12.72
C ARG A 304 13.89 -20.69 -12.57
N ASN A 305 14.43 -20.68 -11.36
CA ASN A 305 15.68 -21.33 -10.98
C ASN A 305 15.42 -22.51 -10.03
N ASP A 306 14.44 -23.34 -10.38
CA ASP A 306 13.97 -24.48 -9.58
C ASP A 306 14.30 -25.81 -10.27
N SER A 307 15.59 -26.15 -10.31
CA SER A 307 16.07 -27.30 -11.06
C SER A 307 15.76 -28.65 -10.40
N LYS A 308 15.46 -28.68 -9.10
CA LYS A 308 15.19 -29.92 -8.35
C LYS A 308 13.75 -30.01 -7.83
N GLY A 309 12.93 -28.99 -8.06
CA GLY A 309 11.52 -28.96 -7.66
C GLY A 309 11.28 -28.48 -6.22
N GLU A 310 12.33 -28.06 -5.51
CA GLU A 310 12.22 -27.51 -4.15
C GLU A 310 11.35 -26.26 -4.10
N GLY A 311 11.44 -25.43 -5.15
CA GLY A 311 10.66 -24.21 -5.27
C GLY A 311 9.19 -24.50 -5.55
N TYR A 312 8.89 -25.47 -6.41
CA TYR A 312 7.54 -25.93 -6.68
C TYR A 312 6.85 -26.49 -5.42
N HIS A 313 7.57 -27.29 -4.62
CA HIS A 313 7.05 -27.76 -3.34
C HIS A 313 6.84 -26.60 -2.35
N ALA A 314 7.73 -25.61 -2.31
CA ALA A 314 7.54 -24.42 -1.49
C ALA A 314 6.29 -23.62 -1.91
N TYR A 315 6.08 -23.44 -3.21
CA TYR A 315 4.88 -22.79 -3.77
C TYR A 315 3.60 -23.52 -3.34
N ASN A 316 3.58 -24.85 -3.49
CA ASN A 316 2.44 -25.66 -3.07
C ASN A 316 2.23 -25.59 -1.56
N ALA A 317 3.29 -25.63 -0.75
CA ALA A 317 3.19 -25.49 0.69
C ALA A 317 2.45 -24.18 1.05
N VAL A 318 2.91 -23.03 0.55
CA VAL A 318 2.25 -21.74 0.80
C VAL A 318 0.78 -21.77 0.40
N LYS A 319 0.46 -22.32 -0.77
CA LYS A 319 -0.93 -22.46 -1.24
C LYS A 319 -1.79 -23.30 -0.29
N LYS A 320 -1.27 -24.41 0.22
CA LYS A 320 -1.99 -25.26 1.18
C LYS A 320 -2.17 -24.57 2.53
N LEU A 321 -1.14 -23.86 3.00
CA LEU A 321 -1.24 -23.06 4.22
C LEU A 321 -2.28 -21.93 4.07
N TYR A 322 -2.37 -21.30 2.90
CA TYR A 322 -3.39 -20.31 2.60
C TYR A 322 -4.80 -20.91 2.66
N MET A 323 -5.00 -22.06 1.99
CA MET A 323 -6.28 -22.77 2.05
C MET A 323 -6.66 -23.17 3.49
N TYR A 324 -5.68 -23.54 4.33
CA TYR A 324 -5.91 -23.77 5.75
C TYR A 324 -6.30 -22.49 6.49
N ALA A 325 -5.62 -21.37 6.27
CA ALA A 325 -5.95 -20.11 6.94
C ALA A 325 -7.39 -19.66 6.64
N GLU A 326 -7.83 -19.83 5.39
CA GLU A 326 -9.18 -19.48 4.93
C GLU A 326 -10.26 -20.45 5.46
N THR A 327 -9.99 -21.76 5.42
CA THR A 327 -11.04 -22.78 5.67
C THR A 327 -10.95 -23.46 7.04
N GLN A 328 -9.82 -23.33 7.73
CA GLN A 328 -9.43 -24.08 8.93
C GLN A 328 -9.51 -25.61 8.76
N ASN A 329 -9.46 -26.12 7.51
CA ASN A 329 -9.54 -27.55 7.24
C ASN A 329 -8.19 -28.24 7.49
N PRO A 330 -8.09 -29.18 8.45
CA PRO A 330 -6.83 -29.84 8.82
C PRO A 330 -6.20 -30.68 7.70
N VAL A 331 -6.94 -31.03 6.65
CA VAL A 331 -6.38 -31.70 5.46
C VAL A 331 -5.32 -30.82 4.81
N PHE A 332 -5.59 -29.53 4.61
CA PHE A 332 -4.64 -28.61 3.99
C PHE A 332 -3.40 -28.39 4.86
N TRP A 333 -3.54 -28.45 6.18
CA TRP A 333 -2.41 -28.44 7.11
C TRP A 333 -1.50 -29.67 6.95
N SER A 334 -2.10 -30.83 6.76
CA SER A 334 -1.37 -32.09 6.54
C SER A 334 -0.66 -32.07 5.19
N GLU A 335 -1.32 -31.58 4.14
CA GLU A 335 -0.73 -31.39 2.82
C GLU A 335 0.42 -30.39 2.85
N TYR A 336 0.28 -29.28 3.57
CA TYR A 336 1.35 -28.32 3.80
C TYR A 336 2.61 -29.01 4.38
N ASN A 337 2.46 -29.75 5.48
CA ASN A 337 3.59 -30.44 6.11
C ASN A 337 4.21 -31.53 5.21
N ARG A 338 3.42 -32.15 4.33
CA ARG A 338 3.93 -33.08 3.31
C ARG A 338 4.84 -32.36 2.32
N GLU A 339 4.43 -31.20 1.81
CA GLU A 339 5.26 -30.40 0.90
C GLU A 339 6.55 -29.93 1.60
N ILE A 340 6.48 -29.49 2.86
CA ILE A 340 7.68 -29.15 3.65
C ILE A 340 8.65 -30.33 3.76
N SER A 341 8.13 -31.53 3.99
CA SER A 341 8.96 -32.75 4.10
C SER A 341 9.66 -33.07 2.77
N ALA A 342 8.95 -32.92 1.65
CA ALA A 342 9.54 -33.10 0.32
C ALA A 342 10.71 -32.13 0.06
N ILE A 343 10.57 -30.86 0.45
CA ILE A 343 11.67 -29.88 0.33
C ILE A 343 12.87 -30.33 1.17
N ARG A 344 12.66 -30.77 2.42
CA ARG A 344 13.75 -31.23 3.29
C ARG A 344 14.49 -32.43 2.70
N ASP A 345 13.77 -33.37 2.10
CA ASP A 345 14.36 -34.54 1.45
C ASP A 345 15.22 -34.14 0.24
N ILE A 346 14.78 -33.14 -0.56
CA ILE A 346 15.56 -32.61 -1.68
C ILE A 346 16.82 -31.89 -1.16
N VAL A 347 16.65 -30.96 -0.22
CA VAL A 347 17.72 -30.09 0.29
C VAL A 347 18.79 -30.87 1.06
N SER A 348 18.40 -31.92 1.79
CA SER A 348 19.35 -32.80 2.49
C SER A 348 20.29 -33.56 1.55
N ARG A 349 19.92 -33.67 0.27
CA ARG A 349 20.70 -34.36 -0.78
C ARG A 349 21.48 -33.41 -1.67
N ASP A 350 21.29 -32.09 -1.54
CA ASP A 350 21.92 -31.08 -2.39
C ASP A 350 22.44 -29.87 -1.58
N GLU A 351 23.72 -29.93 -1.21
CA GLU A 351 24.39 -28.86 -0.47
C GLU A 351 24.39 -27.51 -1.21
N LYS A 352 24.27 -27.48 -2.55
CA LYS A 352 24.29 -26.21 -3.28
C LYS A 352 23.03 -25.40 -2.98
N ILE A 353 21.89 -26.08 -2.90
CA ILE A 353 20.62 -25.45 -2.53
C ILE A 353 20.68 -24.96 -1.09
N LEU A 354 21.16 -25.81 -0.18
CA LEU A 354 21.29 -25.46 1.24
C LEU A 354 22.20 -24.24 1.43
N ARG A 355 23.35 -24.18 0.76
CA ARG A 355 24.24 -23.00 0.77
C ARG A 355 23.57 -21.77 0.18
N ALA A 356 22.86 -21.90 -0.94
CA ALA A 356 22.14 -20.80 -1.56
C ALA A 356 21.08 -20.21 -0.63
N CYS A 357 20.44 -21.04 0.18
CA CYS A 357 19.48 -20.66 1.21
C CYS A 357 20.10 -20.52 2.60
N LYS A 358 21.41 -20.24 2.70
CA LYS A 358 22.13 -19.93 3.95
C LYS A 358 21.92 -20.95 5.07
N TYR A 359 21.79 -22.22 4.72
CA TYR A 359 21.57 -23.34 5.63
C TYR A 359 20.22 -23.32 6.37
N GLU A 360 19.24 -22.56 5.89
CA GLU A 360 17.90 -22.56 6.45
C GLU A 360 17.11 -23.78 5.95
N PHE A 361 16.84 -24.72 6.86
CA PHE A 361 15.94 -25.82 6.60
C PHE A 361 14.47 -25.37 6.75
N PRO A 362 13.58 -25.82 5.85
CA PRO A 362 12.14 -25.62 6.00
C PRO A 362 11.65 -26.13 7.37
N ARG A 363 10.93 -25.27 8.10
CA ARG A 363 10.40 -25.63 9.42
C ARG A 363 9.05 -26.32 9.30
N LEU A 364 8.94 -27.51 9.89
CA LEU A 364 7.65 -28.16 10.11
C LEU A 364 6.93 -27.45 11.24
N ILE A 365 5.63 -27.26 11.09
CA ILE A 365 4.80 -26.75 12.18
C ILE A 365 4.24 -27.96 12.91
N ARG A 366 4.59 -28.08 14.20
CA ARG A 366 4.09 -29.20 15.00
C ARG A 366 2.64 -28.93 15.33
N VAL A 367 1.78 -29.94 15.19
CA VAL A 367 0.38 -29.82 15.59
C VAL A 367 0.35 -29.44 17.06
N VAL A 368 -0.07 -28.21 17.36
CA VAL A 368 -0.49 -27.86 18.72
C VAL A 368 -1.71 -28.73 18.98
N LYS A 369 -1.56 -29.77 19.80
CA LYS A 369 -2.71 -30.55 20.25
C LYS A 369 -3.65 -29.56 20.94
N GLU A 370 -4.76 -29.21 20.29
CA GLU A 370 -5.86 -28.54 20.97
C GLU A 370 -6.22 -29.44 22.15
N LYS A 371 -5.97 -28.95 23.37
CA LYS A 371 -6.56 -29.55 24.55
C LYS A 371 -8.07 -29.37 24.39
N LYS A 372 -8.76 -30.46 24.02
CA LYS A 372 -10.21 -30.53 24.02
C LYS A 372 -10.79 -30.17 25.37
#